data_AF-F5B513-F1
#
_entry.id   AF-F5B513-F1
#
_cell.length_a   1.000
_cell.length_b   1.000
_cell.length_c   1.000
_cell.angle_alpha   90.00
_cell.angle_beta   90.00
_cell.angle_gamma   90.00
#
_symmetry.space_group_name_H-M   'P 1'
#
loop_
_entity.id
_entity.type
_entity.pdbx_description
1 polymer ?
#
loop_
_entity_poly.entity_id
_entity_poly.type
_entity_poly.pdbx_seq_one_letter_code
_entity_poly.pdbx_strand_id
1 'polypeptide(L)'
;MEVAACLVLLAALAALTAAVEEGRPLCKAPTTAPRKLEKVINQCQEEIKYALLQEAPSVLGETVGLKTALTRNRSKRETFTGEERRIAGCLLQCVYRKMKALDETGFPTATGLVKIYSEGVEDRNYYLATIQGVQRCLSRELQSRNTNPSIVKAEGYSCDVAYDMFNCVSEQIEQLCGTSP
;
A
#
# COMPACT_ATOMS: atom_id res chain seq x y z
N MET A 1 -47.87 17.50 37.27
CA MET A 1 -46.57 18.13 36.96
C MET A 1 -45.60 17.17 36.29
N GLU A 2 -46.07 16.12 35.58
CA GLU A 2 -45.20 15.07 35.01
C GLU A 2 -45.16 15.03 33.48
N VAL A 3 -46.10 15.68 32.78
CA VAL A 3 -46.22 15.57 31.32
C VAL A 3 -45.17 16.43 30.57
N ALA A 4 -44.67 17.48 31.21
CA ALA A 4 -43.73 18.41 30.59
C ALA A 4 -42.31 17.84 30.43
N ALA A 5 -41.89 16.91 31.29
CA ALA A 5 -40.54 16.35 31.28
C ALA A 5 -40.31 15.37 30.11
N CYS A 6 -41.35 14.64 29.68
CA CYS A 6 -41.23 13.69 28.56
C CYS A 6 -41.08 14.36 27.19
N LEU A 7 -41.69 15.53 26.99
CA LEU A 7 -41.64 16.23 25.70
C LEU A 7 -40.26 16.85 25.39
N VAL A 8 -39.51 17.23 26.43
CA VAL A 8 -38.16 17.78 26.25
C VAL A 8 -37.15 16.67 25.93
N LEU A 9 -37.33 15.45 26.46
CA LEU A 9 -36.46 14.32 26.16
C LEU A 9 -36.58 13.82 24.71
N LEU A 10 -37.79 13.87 24.12
CA LEU A 10 -38.01 13.43 22.75
C LEU A 10 -37.46 14.41 21.70
N ALA A 11 -37.35 15.70 22.01
CA ALA A 11 -36.77 16.70 21.10
C ALA A 11 -35.23 16.61 21.01
N ALA A 12 -34.55 16.12 22.05
CA ALA A 12 -33.10 16.00 22.08
C ALA A 12 -32.56 14.83 21.24
N LEU A 13 -33.38 13.80 20.98
CA LEU A 13 -32.99 12.63 20.18
C LEU A 13 -33.06 12.88 18.65
N ALA A 14 -33.70 13.96 18.20
CA ALA A 14 -33.82 14.27 16.77
C ALA A 14 -32.63 15.06 16.19
N ALA A 15 -31.71 15.55 17.03
CA ALA A 15 -30.61 16.43 16.60
C ALA A 15 -29.29 15.70 16.26
N LEU A 16 -29.23 14.36 16.42
CA LEU A 16 -28.06 13.55 16.06
C LEU A 16 -28.22 12.78 14.73
N THR A 17 -28.84 13.38 13.73
CA THR A 17 -28.49 13.02 12.35
C THR A 17 -27.32 13.89 11.95
N ALA A 18 -26.13 13.55 12.43
CA ALA A 18 -24.90 13.98 11.80
C ALA A 18 -25.02 13.56 10.33
N ALA A 19 -25.13 14.54 9.44
CA ALA A 19 -24.93 14.30 8.03
C ALA A 19 -23.55 13.64 7.92
N VAL A 20 -23.54 12.35 7.58
CA VAL A 20 -22.35 11.70 7.05
C VAL A 20 -22.11 12.42 5.73
N GLU A 21 -21.34 13.51 5.78
CA GLU A 21 -20.65 13.98 4.58
C GLU A 21 -19.78 12.79 4.17
N GLU A 22 -20.23 12.08 3.14
CA GLU A 22 -19.35 11.26 2.32
C GLU A 22 -18.34 12.23 1.70
N GLY A 23 -17.28 12.49 2.46
CA GLY A 23 -16.33 13.55 2.20
C GLY A 23 -15.73 13.37 0.82
N ARG A 24 -15.86 14.39 -0.03
CA ARG A 24 -15.20 14.38 -1.34
C ARG A 24 -13.72 14.09 -1.13
N PRO A 25 -13.11 13.23 -1.97
CA PRO A 25 -11.70 12.90 -1.85
C PRO A 25 -10.86 14.17 -1.87
N LEU A 26 -9.89 14.28 -0.96
CA LEU A 26 -9.08 15.50 -0.79
C LEU A 26 -8.04 15.69 -1.91
N CYS A 27 -7.85 14.65 -2.72
CA CYS A 27 -6.88 14.58 -3.80
C CYS A 27 -7.37 13.69 -4.93
N LYS A 28 -6.85 13.94 -6.14
CA LYS A 28 -7.08 13.10 -7.30
C LYS A 28 -5.95 12.07 -7.44
N ALA A 29 -6.30 10.79 -7.33
CA ALA A 29 -5.36 9.70 -7.62
C ALA A 29 -4.99 9.66 -9.12
N PRO A 30 -3.73 9.34 -9.47
CA PRO A 30 -3.35 9.14 -10.86
C PRO A 30 -4.09 7.93 -11.45
N THR A 31 -4.61 8.07 -12.68
CA THR A 31 -5.40 7.02 -13.34
C THR A 31 -4.54 5.93 -13.97
N THR A 32 -3.23 6.14 -14.09
CA THR A 32 -2.28 5.21 -14.69
C THR A 32 -0.96 5.23 -13.96
N ALA A 33 -0.34 4.07 -13.81
CA ALA A 33 1.03 3.99 -13.33
C ALA A 33 1.99 4.70 -14.32
N PRO A 34 3.06 5.34 -13.83
CA PRO A 34 4.06 5.94 -14.71
C PRO A 34 4.69 4.89 -15.63
N ARG A 35 4.82 5.19 -16.93
CA ARG A 35 5.40 4.26 -17.93
C ARG A 35 6.78 3.70 -17.53
N LYS A 36 7.55 4.48 -16.78
CA LYS A 36 8.85 4.05 -16.24
C LYS A 36 8.69 2.97 -15.17
N LEU A 37 7.74 3.14 -14.26
CA LEU A 37 7.43 2.17 -13.22
C LEU A 37 6.90 0.86 -13.85
N GLU A 38 6.03 0.94 -14.86
CA GLU A 38 5.54 -0.24 -15.59
C GLU A 38 6.67 -1.06 -16.22
N LYS A 39 7.64 -0.39 -16.87
CA LYS A 39 8.82 -1.07 -17.44
C LYS A 39 9.63 -1.79 -16.37
N VAL A 40 9.84 -1.16 -15.23
CA VAL A 40 10.60 -1.75 -14.11
C VAL A 40 9.84 -2.94 -13.51
N ILE A 41 8.52 -2.85 -13.37
CA ILE A 41 7.68 -3.96 -12.90
C ILE A 41 7.81 -5.15 -13.84
N ASN A 42 7.70 -4.94 -15.16
CA ASN A 42 7.83 -6.03 -16.14
C ASN A 42 9.21 -6.69 -16.07
N GLN A 43 10.29 -5.91 -15.94
CA GLN A 43 11.64 -6.46 -15.76
C GLN A 43 11.76 -7.31 -14.50
N CYS A 44 11.25 -6.81 -13.37
CA CYS A 44 11.27 -7.54 -12.11
C CYS A 44 10.40 -8.81 -12.14
N GLN A 45 9.28 -8.80 -12.88
CA GLN A 45 8.45 -9.99 -13.07
C GLN A 45 9.19 -11.08 -13.83
N GLU A 46 9.89 -10.73 -14.91
CA GLU A 46 10.68 -11.70 -15.67
C GLU A 46 11.86 -12.26 -14.85
N GLU A 47 12.51 -11.43 -14.02
CA GLU A 47 13.57 -11.89 -13.11
C GLU A 47 13.05 -12.91 -12.08
N ILE A 48 11.89 -12.64 -11.47
CA ILE A 48 11.27 -13.57 -10.52
C ILE A 48 10.80 -14.84 -11.20
N LYS A 49 10.17 -14.73 -12.37
CA LYS A 49 9.74 -15.88 -13.16
C LYS A 49 10.94 -16.78 -13.51
N TYR A 50 12.07 -16.19 -13.91
CA TYR A 50 13.28 -16.94 -14.21
C TYR A 50 13.83 -17.66 -12.97
N ALA A 51 13.88 -16.98 -11.81
CA ALA A 51 14.32 -17.58 -10.56
C ALA A 51 13.41 -18.76 -10.13
N LEU A 52 12.09 -18.58 -10.20
CA LEU A 52 11.12 -19.65 -9.87
C LEU A 52 11.22 -20.85 -10.84
N LEU A 53 11.41 -20.60 -12.13
CA LEU A 53 11.58 -21.66 -13.14
C LEU A 53 12.85 -22.48 -12.94
N GLN A 54 13.93 -21.86 -12.41
CA GLN A 54 15.17 -22.56 -12.08
C GLN A 54 15.04 -23.39 -10.79
N GLU A 55 14.19 -22.98 -9.87
CA GLU A 55 13.99 -23.65 -8.58
C GLU A 55 12.94 -24.79 -8.63
N ALA A 56 12.01 -24.79 -9.61
CA ALA A 56 10.95 -25.81 -9.72
C ALA A 56 10.56 -26.18 -11.17
N PRO A 57 11.20 -27.18 -11.82
CA PRO A 57 10.73 -27.67 -13.12
C PRO A 57 9.44 -28.52 -13.07
N SER A 58 8.83 -28.77 -11.90
CA SER A 58 7.69 -29.70 -11.76
C SER A 58 6.37 -29.11 -11.26
N VAL A 59 6.26 -27.79 -11.02
CA VAL A 59 5.02 -27.20 -10.47
C VAL A 59 4.71 -25.84 -11.11
N LEU A 60 4.51 -25.75 -12.43
CA LEU A 60 4.16 -24.46 -13.05
C LEU A 60 3.04 -24.59 -14.07
N GLY A 61 1.81 -24.51 -13.56
CA GLY A 61 0.58 -24.38 -14.34
C GLY A 61 -0.26 -23.14 -14.02
N GLU A 62 0.20 -22.22 -13.18
CA GLU A 62 -0.56 -21.02 -12.83
C GLU A 62 0.28 -19.75 -12.97
N THR A 63 -0.06 -18.98 -14.00
CA THR A 63 0.52 -17.67 -14.30
C THR A 63 0.33 -16.73 -13.11
N VAL A 64 1.43 -16.27 -12.51
CA VAL A 64 1.46 -15.24 -11.47
C VAL A 64 0.87 -13.94 -12.02
N GLY A 65 -0.45 -13.78 -11.91
CA GLY A 65 -1.24 -12.73 -12.54
C GLY A 65 -1.25 -11.42 -11.74
N LEU A 66 -0.13 -10.70 -11.70
CA LEU A 66 -0.07 -9.39 -11.02
C LEU A 66 -0.86 -8.30 -11.74
N LYS A 67 -1.14 -8.43 -13.05
CA LYS A 67 -2.06 -7.50 -13.74
C LYS A 67 -3.41 -7.46 -13.03
N THR A 68 -3.87 -8.59 -12.50
CA THR A 68 -5.11 -8.68 -11.71
C THR A 68 -4.96 -8.02 -10.33
N ALA A 69 -3.81 -8.12 -9.66
CA ALA A 69 -3.60 -7.48 -8.35
C ALA A 69 -3.54 -5.94 -8.42
N LEU A 70 -3.07 -5.38 -9.54
CA LEU A 70 -2.96 -3.93 -9.75
C LEU A 70 -4.23 -3.31 -10.36
N THR A 71 -5.17 -4.10 -10.89
CA THR A 71 -6.37 -3.61 -11.61
C THR A 71 -7.70 -4.05 -10.99
N ARG A 72 -7.71 -4.98 -10.04
CA ARG A 72 -8.95 -5.45 -9.42
C ARG A 72 -9.32 -4.54 -8.25
N ASN A 73 -10.53 -3.99 -8.32
CA ASN A 73 -11.18 -3.26 -7.25
C ASN A 73 -10.92 -3.93 -5.88
N ARG A 74 -10.40 -3.12 -4.95
CA ARG A 74 -9.77 -3.47 -3.67
C ARG A 74 -10.70 -4.11 -2.62
N SER A 75 -11.94 -4.50 -3.00
CA SER A 75 -12.96 -5.01 -2.06
C SER A 75 -12.84 -6.51 -1.74
N LYS A 76 -11.98 -7.25 -2.45
CA LYS A 76 -11.77 -8.68 -2.19
C LYS A 76 -10.28 -8.97 -1.95
N ARG A 77 -9.76 -8.46 -0.83
CA ARG A 77 -8.47 -8.89 -0.25
C ARG A 77 -8.69 -10.30 0.34
N GLU A 78 -8.98 -11.28 -0.52
CA GLU A 78 -8.81 -12.68 -0.16
C GLU A 78 -7.35 -12.84 0.24
N THR A 79 -7.15 -13.26 1.49
CA THR A 79 -5.88 -13.47 2.15
C THR A 79 -4.96 -14.30 1.25
N PHE A 80 -4.07 -13.64 0.49
CA PHE A 80 -2.96 -14.31 -0.15
C PHE A 80 -2.27 -15.18 0.90
N THR A 81 -1.93 -16.41 0.53
CA THR A 81 -1.12 -17.29 1.38
C THR A 81 0.19 -16.58 1.73
N GLY A 82 0.81 -16.94 2.87
CA GLY A 82 2.04 -16.27 3.33
C GLY A 82 3.16 -16.27 2.28
N GLU A 83 3.17 -17.27 1.41
CA GLU A 83 4.11 -17.41 0.29
C GLU A 83 3.79 -16.46 -0.87
N GLU A 84 2.54 -16.38 -1.33
CA GLU A 84 2.11 -15.42 -2.36
C GLU A 84 2.37 -13.97 -1.92
N ARG A 85 2.12 -13.67 -0.64
CA ARG A 85 2.46 -12.39 -0.01
C ARG A 85 3.94 -12.08 -0.18
N ARG A 86 4.79 -13.05 0.13
CA ARG A 86 6.24 -12.92 0.08
C ARG A 86 6.75 -12.78 -1.35
N ILE A 87 6.18 -13.51 -2.31
CA ILE A 87 6.51 -13.37 -3.75
C ILE A 87 6.18 -11.95 -4.24
N ALA A 88 4.98 -11.44 -3.91
CA ALA A 88 4.60 -10.06 -4.23
C ALA A 88 5.54 -9.04 -3.57
N GLY A 89 5.94 -9.30 -2.32
CA GLY A 89 6.93 -8.53 -1.60
C GLY A 89 8.30 -8.50 -2.28
N CYS A 90 8.79 -9.65 -2.76
CA CYS A 90 10.08 -9.71 -3.45
C CYS A 90 10.06 -8.97 -4.79
N LEU A 91 8.92 -8.97 -5.48
CA LEU A 91 8.72 -8.14 -6.66
C LEU A 91 8.83 -6.65 -6.31
N LEU A 92 8.12 -6.20 -5.27
CA LEU A 92 8.18 -4.82 -4.80
C LEU A 92 9.60 -4.44 -4.38
N GLN A 93 10.32 -5.35 -3.71
CA GLN A 93 11.71 -5.14 -3.33
C GLN A 93 12.63 -4.99 -4.55
N CYS A 94 12.40 -5.76 -5.62
CA CYS A 94 13.07 -5.56 -6.89
C CYS A 94 12.79 -4.17 -7.48
N VAL A 95 11.52 -3.75 -7.51
CA VAL A 95 11.12 -2.44 -8.01
C VAL A 95 11.79 -1.33 -7.20
N TYR A 96 11.77 -1.40 -5.87
CA TYR A 96 12.40 -0.41 -5.01
C TYR A 96 13.90 -0.31 -5.24
N ARG A 97 14.59 -1.43 -5.40
CA ARG A 97 16.02 -1.46 -5.75
C ARG A 97 16.30 -0.81 -7.10
N LYS A 98 15.58 -1.17 -8.15
CA LYS A 98 15.79 -0.61 -9.51
C LYS A 98 15.41 0.87 -9.59
N MET A 99 14.45 1.31 -8.78
CA MET A 99 14.05 2.71 -8.67
C MET A 99 14.93 3.52 -7.70
N LYS A 100 15.97 2.91 -7.10
CA LYS A 100 16.87 3.52 -6.12
C LYS A 100 16.13 4.09 -4.91
N ALA A 101 15.15 3.34 -4.42
CA ALA A 101 14.32 3.71 -3.27
C ALA A 101 14.73 3.02 -1.96
N LEU A 102 15.84 2.29 -1.96
CA LEU A 102 16.37 1.59 -0.79
C LEU A 102 17.68 2.24 -0.32
N ASP A 103 17.98 2.10 0.97
CA ASP A 103 19.29 2.42 1.54
C ASP A 103 20.31 1.29 1.33
N GLU A 104 21.52 1.48 1.85
CA GLU A 104 22.62 0.51 1.75
C GLU A 104 22.29 -0.83 2.43
N THR A 105 21.37 -0.84 3.39
CA THR A 105 20.90 -2.05 4.08
C THR A 105 19.75 -2.73 3.35
N GLY A 106 19.29 -2.17 2.23
CA GLY A 106 18.13 -2.65 1.48
C GLY A 106 16.79 -2.26 2.10
N PHE A 107 16.78 -1.29 3.02
CA PHE A 107 15.57 -0.80 3.68
C PHE A 107 14.97 0.40 2.91
N PRO A 108 13.64 0.52 2.79
CA PRO A 108 13.03 1.61 2.03
C PRO A 108 13.32 3.00 2.61
N THR A 109 13.55 3.98 1.72
CA THR A 109 13.82 5.37 2.08
C THR A 109 12.62 6.26 1.79
N ALA A 110 12.41 7.30 2.61
CA ALA A 110 11.30 8.23 2.44
C ALA A 110 11.31 8.90 1.06
N THR A 111 12.46 9.47 0.68
CA THR A 111 12.64 10.14 -0.62
C THR A 111 12.38 9.20 -1.79
N GLY A 112 12.88 7.96 -1.68
CA GLY A 112 12.70 6.93 -2.70
C GLY A 112 11.24 6.55 -2.91
N LEU A 113 10.54 6.24 -1.82
CA LEU A 113 9.13 5.85 -1.86
C LEU A 113 8.24 7.00 -2.34
N VAL A 114 8.42 8.21 -1.80
CA VAL A 114 7.66 9.39 -2.25
C VAL A 114 7.81 9.56 -3.76
N LYS A 115 9.03 9.47 -4.27
CA LYS A 115 9.30 9.58 -5.71
C LYS A 115 8.56 8.53 -6.53
N ILE A 116 8.51 7.27 -6.09
CA ILE A 116 7.80 6.20 -6.81
C ILE A 116 6.30 6.51 -6.89
N TYR A 117 5.68 6.87 -5.77
CA TYR A 117 4.23 7.10 -5.70
C TYR A 117 3.79 8.39 -6.37
N SER A 118 4.67 9.40 -6.42
CA SER A 118 4.33 10.72 -6.95
C SER A 118 4.93 11.02 -8.32
N GLU A 119 5.62 10.06 -8.95
CA GLU A 119 6.16 10.25 -10.30
C GLU A 119 4.99 10.47 -11.28
N GLY A 120 5.01 11.57 -12.03
CA GLY A 120 3.95 11.91 -12.98
C GLY A 120 2.62 12.37 -12.37
N VAL A 121 2.57 12.62 -11.06
CA VAL A 121 1.38 13.18 -10.39
C VAL A 121 1.37 14.70 -10.49
N GLU A 122 0.24 15.26 -10.93
CA GLU A 122 0.03 16.72 -11.03
C GLU A 122 -0.68 17.30 -9.79
N ASP A 123 -1.45 16.48 -9.07
CA ASP A 123 -2.21 16.90 -7.90
C ASP A 123 -1.29 17.12 -6.68
N ARG A 124 -1.24 18.37 -6.22
CA ARG A 124 -0.44 18.77 -5.05
C ARG A 124 -0.88 18.06 -3.76
N ASN A 125 -2.18 17.86 -3.56
CA ASN A 125 -2.69 17.22 -2.35
C ASN A 125 -2.34 15.74 -2.35
N TYR A 126 -2.31 15.08 -3.50
CA TYR A 126 -1.84 13.70 -3.64
C TYR A 126 -0.35 13.59 -3.28
N TYR A 127 0.48 14.54 -3.75
CA TYR A 127 1.89 14.61 -3.37
C TYR A 127 2.08 14.73 -1.84
N LEU A 128 1.31 15.61 -1.20
CA LEU A 128 1.34 15.79 0.26
C LEU A 128 0.84 14.55 1.01
N ALA A 129 -0.26 13.94 0.56
CA ALA A 129 -0.79 12.69 1.10
C ALA A 129 0.25 11.55 1.00
N THR A 130 0.98 11.50 -0.11
CA THR A 130 2.07 10.54 -0.32
C THR A 130 3.18 10.74 0.70
N ILE A 131 3.66 11.98 0.91
CA ILE A 131 4.71 12.27 1.90
C ILE A 131 4.26 11.84 3.30
N GLN A 132 3.06 12.24 3.70
CA GLN A 132 2.51 11.92 5.02
C GLN A 132 2.36 10.41 5.22
N GLY A 133 1.79 9.71 4.22
CA GLY A 133 1.62 8.26 4.25
C GLY A 133 2.96 7.53 4.35
N VAL A 134 3.94 7.90 3.53
CA VAL A 134 5.28 7.31 3.56
C VAL A 134 5.96 7.52 4.91
N GLN A 135 5.93 8.73 5.45
CA GLN A 135 6.54 9.03 6.75
C GLN A 135 5.92 8.20 7.88
N ARG A 136 4.58 8.13 7.92
CA ARG A 136 3.87 7.34 8.93
C ARG A 136 4.23 5.85 8.84
N CYS A 137 4.20 5.28 7.63
CA CYS A 137 4.50 3.87 7.43
C CYS A 137 5.96 3.52 7.75
N LEU A 138 6.91 4.36 7.33
CA LEU A 138 8.32 4.15 7.68
C LEU A 138 8.56 4.23 9.18
N SER A 139 7.91 5.16 9.88
CA SER A 139 8.06 5.26 11.35
C SER A 139 7.59 3.99 12.05
N ARG A 140 6.50 3.37 11.57
CA ARG A 140 5.96 2.11 12.10
C ARG A 140 6.91 0.95 11.84
N GLU A 141 7.45 0.83 10.63
CA GLU A 141 8.39 -0.24 10.30
C GLU A 141 9.72 -0.09 11.06
N LEU A 142 10.22 1.13 11.21
CA LEU A 142 11.41 1.39 12.03
C LEU A 142 11.17 1.01 13.50
N GLN A 143 9.99 1.31 14.04
CA GLN A 143 9.62 0.89 15.39
C GLN A 143 9.57 -0.64 15.52
N SER A 144 9.01 -1.35 14.54
CA SER A 144 8.99 -2.81 14.48
C SER A 144 10.41 -3.39 14.49
N ARG A 145 11.28 -2.85 13.62
CA ARG A 145 12.70 -3.20 13.53
C ARG A 145 13.45 -2.96 14.85
N ASN A 146 13.21 -1.83 15.51
CA ASN A 146 13.88 -1.49 16.78
C ASN A 146 13.41 -2.38 17.93
N THR A 147 12.15 -2.80 17.93
CA THR A 147 11.59 -3.66 18.97
C THR A 147 12.10 -5.10 18.86
N ASN A 148 12.38 -5.57 17.63
CA ASN A 148 12.93 -6.90 17.39
C ASN A 148 14.09 -6.85 16.38
N PRO A 149 15.32 -6.51 16.80
CA PRO A 149 16.45 -6.37 15.88
C PRO A 149 16.84 -7.67 15.16
N SER A 150 16.54 -8.83 15.75
CA SER A 150 16.78 -10.14 15.14
C SER A 150 15.94 -10.41 13.90
N ILE A 151 14.81 -9.72 13.72
CA ILE A 151 13.92 -9.93 12.57
C ILE A 151 14.61 -9.57 11.24
N VAL A 152 15.58 -8.64 11.27
CA VAL A 152 16.33 -8.22 10.08
C VAL A 152 17.18 -9.35 9.50
N LYS A 153 17.49 -10.37 10.31
CA LYS A 153 18.25 -11.56 9.89
C LYS A 153 17.36 -12.67 9.33
N ALA A 154 16.03 -12.53 9.42
CA ALA A 154 15.12 -13.53 8.90
C ALA A 154 15.15 -13.56 7.37
N GLU A 155 15.14 -14.76 6.82
CA GLU A 155 15.07 -14.95 5.37
C GLU A 155 13.75 -14.37 4.82
N GLY A 156 13.85 -13.61 3.73
CA GLY A 156 12.71 -12.94 3.11
C GLY A 156 12.23 -11.67 3.82
N TYR A 157 12.87 -11.24 4.91
CA TYR A 157 12.47 -10.04 5.66
C TYR A 157 12.34 -8.79 4.77
N SER A 158 13.27 -8.58 3.84
CA SER A 158 13.23 -7.43 2.94
C SER A 158 12.04 -7.46 1.97
N CYS A 159 11.61 -8.65 1.54
CA CYS A 159 10.40 -8.84 0.75
C CYS A 159 9.15 -8.54 1.58
N ASP A 160 9.10 -9.03 2.82
CA ASP A 160 8.00 -8.79 3.75
C ASP A 160 7.83 -7.29 4.02
N VAL A 161 8.93 -6.59 4.34
CA VAL A 161 8.93 -5.12 4.54
C VAL A 161 8.47 -4.38 3.30
N ALA A 162 8.90 -4.79 2.10
CA ALA A 162 8.48 -4.13 0.87
C ALA A 162 6.97 -4.27 0.63
N TYR A 163 6.40 -5.44 0.92
CA TYR A 163 4.96 -5.68 0.85
C TYR A 163 4.18 -4.85 1.87
N ASP A 164 4.65 -4.84 3.12
CA ASP A 164 3.99 -4.14 4.22
C ASP A 164 4.05 -2.61 4.03
N MET A 165 5.18 -2.10 3.52
CA MET A 165 5.31 -0.69 3.12
C MET A 165 4.37 -0.32 1.97
N PHE A 166 4.27 -1.15 0.93
CA PHE A 166 3.33 -0.91 -0.17
C PHE A 166 1.90 -0.79 0.34
N ASN A 167 1.45 -1.80 1.10
CA ASN A 167 0.10 -1.81 1.65
C ASN A 167 -0.17 -0.60 2.54
N CYS A 168 0.73 -0.30 3.47
CA CYS A 168 0.54 0.80 4.40
C CYS A 168 0.42 2.13 3.66
N VAL A 169 1.32 2.43 2.72
CA VAL A 169 1.31 3.68 1.97
C VAL A 169 0.05 3.78 1.11
N SER A 170 -0.32 2.70 0.41
CA SER A 170 -1.54 2.64 -0.38
C SER A 170 -2.80 2.79 0.45
N GLU A 171 -2.85 2.30 1.70
CA GLU A 171 -3.96 2.54 2.64
C GLU A 171 -4.01 4.00 3.08
N GLN A 172 -2.86 4.61 3.40
CA GLN A 172 -2.81 6.02 3.82
C GLN A 172 -3.23 6.98 2.69
N ILE A 173 -2.81 6.73 1.46
CA ILE A 173 -3.20 7.55 0.31
C ILE A 173 -4.70 7.42 0.05
N GLU A 174 -5.27 6.21 0.08
CA GLU A 174 -6.71 6.02 -0.13
C GLU A 174 -7.58 6.65 0.95
N GLN A 175 -7.13 6.64 2.21
CA GLN A 175 -7.86 7.31 3.29
C GLN A 175 -8.00 8.82 3.04
N LEU A 176 -7.09 9.42 2.27
CA LEU A 176 -7.09 10.85 1.97
C LEU A 176 -7.68 11.16 0.59
N CYS A 177 -7.36 10.36 -0.42
CA CYS A 177 -7.74 10.59 -1.82
C CYS A 177 -8.92 9.75 -2.30
N GLY A 178 -9.48 8.90 -1.44
CA GLY A 178 -10.47 7.90 -1.82
C GLY A 178 -9.87 6.76 -2.66
N THR A 179 -10.65 5.71 -2.87
CA THR A 179 -10.39 4.73 -3.93
C THR A 179 -10.75 5.39 -5.26
N SER A 180 -9.85 5.38 -6.25
CA SER A 180 -10.28 5.67 -7.63
C SER A 180 -11.46 4.76 -7.96
N PRO A 181 -12.59 5.30 -8.48
CA PRO A 181 -13.70 4.46 -8.94
C PRO A 181 -13.26 3.51 -10.07
#